data_AF-A0A7S0UQR5-F1
#
_entry.id   AF-A0A7S0UQR5-F1
#
_cell.length_a   1.000
_cell.length_b   1.000
_cell.length_c   1.000
_cell.angle_alpha   90.00
_cell.angle_beta   90.00
_cell.angle_gamma   90.00
#
_symmetry.space_group_name_H-M   'P 1'
#
loop_
_entity.id
_entity.type
_entity.pdbx_description
1 polymer ?
#
loop_
_entity_poly.entity_id
_entity_poly.type
_entity_poly.pdbx_seq_one_letter_code
_entity_poly.pdbx_strand_id
1 'polypeptide(L)'
;GGGGGGGEYQKLIEDSTMRLVAFRLKVAEENYQDETRIKVSVARAERVTDWAKEGRNLVNLIKRIEAGEPVMNMAAAAAAAATTPTAISSSSGFKQTLISPGRGGG
;
A
#
# COMPACT_ATOMS: atom_id res chain seq x y z
N GLY A 1 2.25 -48.12 10.94
CA GLY A 1 3.09 -46.94 10.74
C GLY A 1 2.41 -46.03 9.74
N GLY A 2 2.21 -44.77 10.08
CA GLY A 2 1.54 -43.80 9.20
C GLY A 2 1.09 -42.58 9.99
N GLY A 3 1.91 -41.53 10.01
CA GLY A 3 1.64 -40.30 10.75
C GLY A 3 2.84 -39.35 10.75
N GLY A 4 3.46 -39.14 9.59
CA GLY A 4 4.69 -38.35 9.46
C GLY A 4 4.55 -36.98 8.78
N GLY A 5 3.37 -36.62 8.26
CA GLY A 5 3.23 -35.44 7.39
C GLY A 5 3.07 -34.10 8.12
N GLY A 6 2.36 -34.07 9.26
CA GLY A 6 1.93 -32.81 9.89
C GLY A 6 3.07 -31.90 10.37
N GLY A 7 4.17 -32.47 10.85
CA GLY A 7 5.32 -31.71 11.36
C GLY A 7 6.10 -30.98 10.28
N GLU A 8 6.19 -31.55 9.07
CA GLU A 8 6.93 -30.95 7.96
C GLU A 8 6.17 -29.76 7.37
N TYR A 9 4.84 -29.86 7.25
CA TYR A 9 4.01 -28.73 6.80
C TYR A 9 4.04 -27.56 7.78
N GLN A 10 3.96 -27.86 9.08
CA GLN A 10 4.02 -26.83 10.12
C GLN A 10 5.35 -26.07 10.06
N LYS A 11 6.46 -26.79 9.90
CA LYS A 11 7.78 -26.19 9.74
C LYS A 11 7.88 -25.29 8.50
N LEU A 12 7.30 -25.70 7.37
CA LEU A 12 7.30 -24.88 6.15
C LEU A 12 6.49 -23.58 6.32
N ILE A 13 5.38 -23.63 7.06
CA ILE A 13 4.59 -22.45 7.40
C ILE A 13 5.41 -21.51 8.29
N GLU A 14 6.01 -22.03 9.34
CA GLU A 14 6.86 -21.26 10.26
C GLU A 14 8.04 -20.61 9.52
N ASP A 15 8.75 -21.36 8.67
CA ASP A 15 9.86 -20.86 7.86
C ASP A 15 9.44 -19.77 6.86
N SER A 16 8.18 -19.80 6.40
CA SER A 16 7.60 -18.80 5.50
C SER A 16 7.08 -17.55 6.22
N THR A 17 6.84 -17.66 7.52
CA THR A 17 6.34 -16.58 8.37
C THR A 17 7.46 -15.56 8.62
N MET A 18 7.11 -14.29 8.83
CA MET A 18 8.05 -13.18 9.10
C MET A 18 9.08 -12.86 8.00
N ARG A 19 8.84 -13.25 6.75
CA ARG A 19 9.69 -12.82 5.62
C ARG A 19 9.33 -11.41 5.17
N LEU A 20 10.35 -10.58 4.97
CA LEU A 20 10.22 -9.26 4.35
C LEU A 20 9.90 -9.40 2.86
N VAL A 21 8.68 -9.00 2.49
CA VAL A 21 8.13 -9.09 1.14
C VAL A 21 7.45 -7.77 0.81
N ALA A 22 7.72 -7.24 -0.38
CA ALA A 22 7.00 -6.11 -0.95
C ALA A 22 5.74 -6.64 -1.64
N PHE A 23 4.57 -6.19 -1.19
CA PHE A 23 3.29 -6.57 -1.77
C PHE A 23 2.71 -5.42 -2.59
N ARG A 24 2.26 -5.74 -3.80
CA ARG A 24 1.33 -4.89 -4.55
C ARG A 24 -0.08 -5.36 -4.24
N LEU A 25 -0.87 -4.49 -3.62
CA LEU A 25 -2.23 -4.80 -3.17
C LEU A 25 -3.25 -4.16 -4.11
N LYS A 26 -4.36 -4.86 -4.36
CA LYS A 26 -5.58 -4.32 -4.96
C LYS A 26 -6.63 -4.24 -3.88
N VAL A 27 -7.11 -3.03 -3.62
CA VAL A 27 -8.13 -2.72 -2.63
C VAL A 27 -9.42 -2.43 -3.38
N ALA A 28 -10.52 -3.08 -2.99
CA ALA A 28 -11.84 -2.87 -3.55
C ALA A 28 -12.87 -2.79 -2.41
N GLU A 29 -13.87 -1.92 -2.58
CA GLU A 29 -15.05 -1.92 -1.74
C GLU A 29 -16.07 -2.88 -2.35
N GLU A 30 -16.45 -3.91 -1.60
CA GLU A 30 -17.51 -4.85 -1.98
C GLU A 30 -18.70 -4.62 -1.04
N ASN A 31 -19.90 -4.47 -1.60
CA ASN A 31 -21.14 -4.39 -0.83
C ASN A 31 -21.95 -5.66 -1.09
N TYR A 32 -22.24 -6.42 -0.03
CA TYR A 32 -23.02 -7.64 -0.11
C TYR A 32 -24.07 -7.67 1.00
N GLN A 33 -25.35 -7.81 0.62
CA GLN A 33 -26.48 -7.88 1.55
C GLN A 33 -26.43 -6.78 2.63
N ASP A 34 -26.30 -5.53 2.19
CA ASP A 34 -26.23 -4.32 3.03
C ASP A 34 -24.99 -4.20 3.92
N GLU A 35 -24.01 -5.09 3.76
CA GLU A 35 -22.72 -5.02 4.42
C GLU A 35 -21.64 -4.54 3.46
N THR A 36 -21.13 -3.33 3.71
CA THR A 36 -19.95 -2.79 3.04
C THR A 36 -18.68 -3.37 3.66
N ARG A 37 -17.83 -3.99 2.84
CA ARG A 37 -16.54 -4.54 3.25
C ARG A 37 -15.43 -4.06 2.33
N ILE A 38 -14.27 -3.76 2.92
CA ILE A 38 -13.06 -3.50 2.15
C ILE A 38 -12.31 -4.81 1.95
N LYS A 39 -12.22 -5.24 0.69
CA LYS A 39 -11.45 -6.42 0.29
C LYS A 39 -10.07 -6.01 -0.19
N VAL A 40 -9.06 -6.56 0.46
CA VAL A 40 -7.66 -6.40 0.06
C VAL A 40 -7.18 -7.71 -0.55
N SER A 41 -6.68 -7.64 -1.79
CA SER A 41 -6.15 -8.79 -2.52
C SER A 41 -4.70 -8.53 -2.91
N VAL A 42 -3.86 -9.57 -2.86
CA VAL A 42 -2.46 -9.47 -3.29
C VAL A 42 -2.40 -9.64 -4.81
N ALA A 43 -1.99 -8.59 -5.52
CA ALA A 43 -1.76 -8.62 -6.96
C ALA A 43 -0.36 -9.11 -7.32
N ARG A 44 0.64 -8.81 -6.49
CA ARG A 44 2.04 -9.26 -6.66
C ARG A 44 2.74 -9.32 -5.30
N ALA A 45 3.65 -10.27 -5.13
CA ALA A 45 4.51 -10.40 -3.96
C ALA A 45 5.96 -10.57 -4.42
N GLU A 46 6.86 -9.74 -3.93
CA GLU A 46 8.28 -9.76 -4.31
C GLU A 46 9.17 -9.77 -3.07
N ARG A 47 10.24 -10.56 -3.07
CA ARG A 47 11.22 -10.50 -1.99
C ARG A 47 11.95 -9.16 -2.02
N VAL A 48 12.10 -8.55 -0.85
CA VAL A 48 13.00 -7.40 -0.71
C VAL A 48 14.43 -7.91 -0.85
N THR A 49 15.11 -7.48 -1.91
CA THR A 49 16.47 -7.92 -2.24
C THR A 49 17.48 -6.76 -2.21
N ASP A 50 17.03 -5.53 -2.47
CA ASP A 50 17.88 -4.34 -2.45
C ASP A 50 17.77 -3.57 -1.12
N TRP A 51 18.49 -4.07 -0.12
CA TRP A 51 18.55 -3.47 1.22
C TRP A 51 19.20 -2.09 1.24
N ALA A 52 20.12 -1.81 0.32
CA ALA A 52 20.79 -0.52 0.24
C ALA A 52 19.83 0.57 -0.24
N LYS A 53 18.93 0.26 -1.16
CA LYS A 53 17.84 1.17 -1.56
C LYS A 53 16.86 1.41 -0.42
N GLU A 54 16.43 0.35 0.29
CA GLU A 54 15.52 0.51 1.43
C GLU A 54 16.13 1.34 2.57
N GLY A 55 17.41 1.08 2.91
CA GLY A 55 18.12 1.88 3.91
C GLY A 55 18.19 3.36 3.54
N ARG A 56 18.45 3.68 2.26
CA ARG A 56 18.42 5.06 1.76
C ARG A 56 17.03 5.68 1.85
N ASN A 57 15.98 4.92 1.54
CA ASN A 57 14.59 5.40 1.69
C ASN A 57 14.28 5.75 3.14
N LEU A 58 14.68 4.90 4.09
CA LEU A 58 14.48 5.14 5.53
C LEU A 58 15.23 6.38 6.01
N VAL A 59 16.50 6.55 5.62
CA VAL A 59 17.27 7.76 5.95
C VAL A 59 16.62 9.02 5.37
N ASN A 60 16.09 8.95 4.15
CA ASN A 60 15.37 10.07 3.55
C ASN A 60 14.09 10.42 4.32
N LEU A 61 13.38 9.43 4.86
CA LEU A 61 12.20 9.67 5.70
C LEU A 61 12.57 10.37 7.02
N ILE A 62 13.67 9.97 7.65
CA ILE A 62 14.19 10.63 8.86
C ILE A 62 14.50 12.11 8.58
N LYS A 63 15.21 12.39 7.49
CA LYS A 63 15.53 13.77 7.08
C LYS A 63 14.28 14.61 6.83
N ARG A 64 13.23 14.03 6.25
CA ARG A 64 11.94 14.74 6.07
C ARG A 64 11.27 15.08 7.38
N ILE A 65 11.33 14.18 8.37
CA ILE A 65 10.82 14.43 9.71
C ILE A 65 11.59 15.59 10.36
N GLU A 66 12.92 15.56 10.29
CA GLU A 66 13.78 16.63 10.84
C GLU A 66 13.50 17.99 10.17
N ALA A 67 13.21 17.98 8.87
CA ALA A 67 12.86 19.18 8.11
C ALA A 67 11.41 19.68 8.33
N GLY A 68 10.59 18.93 9.08
CA GLY A 68 9.16 19.25 9.26
C GLY A 68 8.31 19.03 7.99
N GLU A 69 8.81 18.23 7.04
CA GLU A 69 8.11 17.90 5.80
C GLU A 69 7.12 16.74 6.00
N PRO A 70 6.02 16.66 5.22
CA PRO A 70 5.11 15.53 5.26
C PRO A 70 5.80 14.22 4.87
N VAL A 71 5.81 13.26 5.80
CA VAL A 71 6.45 11.94 5.64
C VAL A 71 5.80 11.12 4.52
N MET A 72 4.47 11.22 4.38
CA MET A 72 3.71 10.59 3.31
C MET A 72 3.17 11.65 2.35
N ASN A 73 3.73 11.71 1.15
CA ASN A 73 3.12 12.48 0.07
C ASN A 73 2.05 11.60 -0.61
N MET A 74 0.79 11.74 -0.18
CA MET A 74 -0.37 11.04 -0.75
C MET A 74 -0.48 11.21 -2.27
N ALA A 75 0.03 12.32 -2.84
CA ALA A 75 0.03 12.55 -4.28
C ALA A 75 0.96 11.61 -5.05
N ALA A 76 2.09 11.20 -4.46
CA ALA A 76 3.01 10.24 -5.06
C ALA A 76 2.43 8.81 -5.06
N ALA A 77 1.65 8.46 -4.03
CA ALA A 77 0.92 7.19 -3.98
C ALA A 77 -0.17 7.12 -5.07
N ALA A 78 -0.85 8.24 -5.35
CA ALA A 78 -1.82 8.34 -6.44
C ALA A 78 -1.17 8.22 -7.84
N ALA A 79 0.02 8.83 -8.04
CA ALA A 79 0.75 8.75 -9.30
C ALA A 79 1.24 7.32 -9.63
N ALA A 80 1.61 6.53 -8.60
CA ALA A 80 1.97 5.12 -8.77
C ALA A 80 0.76 4.21 -9.08
N ALA A 81 -0.45 4.61 -8.68
CA ALA A 81 -1.68 3.89 -9.03
C ALA A 81 -2.09 4.14 -10.50
N ALA A 82 -1.81 5.34 -11.04
CA ALA A 82 -2.21 5.78 -12.37
C ALA A 82 -1.48 5.11 -13.55
N THR A 83 -0.35 4.42 -13.31
CA THR A 83 0.40 3.69 -14.36
C THR A 83 -0.12 2.26 -14.60
N THR A 84 -1.22 1.86 -13.96
CA THR A 84 -1.92 0.62 -14.25
C THR A 84 -3.09 0.94 -15.18
N PRO A 85 -3.20 0.37 -16.40
CA PRO A 85 -4.33 0.65 -17.27
C PRO A 85 -5.57 -0.01 -16.68
N THR A 86 -6.30 0.74 -15.87
CA THR A 86 -7.62 0.35 -15.38
C THR A 86 -8.60 1.24 -16.12
N ALA A 87 -9.29 0.67 -17.10
CA ALA A 87 -10.47 1.28 -17.69
C ALA A 87 -11.51 1.46 -16.58
N ILE A 88 -11.54 2.64 -15.97
CA ILE A 88 -12.60 3.06 -15.04
C ILE A 88 -13.61 3.83 -15.88
N SER A 89 -14.72 3.16 -16.16
CA SER A 89 -15.94 3.77 -16.67
C SER A 89 -16.45 4.76 -15.62
N SER A 90 -16.64 6.00 -16.04
CA SER A 90 -17.06 7.11 -15.21
C SER A 90 -18.54 7.01 -14.84
N SER A 91 -18.86 7.05 -13.53
CA SER A 91 -20.17 7.48 -13.08
C SER A 91 -20.05 8.43 -11.88
N SER A 92 -20.37 9.70 -12.17
CA SER A 92 -20.86 10.78 -11.30
C SER A 92 -20.05 11.19 -10.05
N GLY A 93 -19.38 12.34 -10.17
CA GLY A 93 -19.77 13.52 -9.40
C GLY A 93 -19.29 13.62 -7.95
N PHE A 94 -18.03 14.02 -7.75
CA PHE A 94 -17.62 14.71 -6.53
C PHE A 94 -16.80 15.95 -6.90
N LYS A 95 -17.41 17.14 -6.84
CA LYS A 95 -16.70 18.42 -7.00
C LYS A 95 -16.17 18.84 -5.62
N GLN A 96 -14.88 18.60 -5.38
CA GLN A 96 -14.17 19.17 -4.24
C GLN A 96 -13.95 20.67 -4.50
N THR A 97 -14.77 21.52 -3.87
CA THR A 97 -14.57 22.97 -3.86
C THR A 97 -13.36 23.29 -2.99
N LEU A 98 -12.23 23.60 -3.62
CA LEU A 98 -11.02 24.05 -2.96
C LEU A 98 -11.22 25.52 -2.53
N ILE A 99 -11.56 25.75 -1.25
CA ILE A 99 -11.52 27.10 -0.67
C ILE A 99 -10.06 27.43 -0.41
N SER A 100 -9.49 28.30 -1.25
CA SER A 100 -8.14 28.83 -1.08
C SER A 100 -8.14 29.89 0.04
N PRO A 101 -7.31 29.79 1.09
CA PRO A 101 -7.10 30.90 2.01
C PRO A 101 -6.16 31.92 1.35
N GLY A 102 -6.75 33.01 0.84
CA GLY A 102 -6.02 34.17 0.33
C GLY A 102 -5.23 34.88 1.44
N ARG A 103 -3.95 35.13 1.14
CA ARG A 103 -2.94 35.80 1.95
C ARG A 103 -2.72 37.23 1.44
N GLY A 104 -2.72 38.21 2.34
CA GLY A 104 -2.20 39.59 2.18
C GLY A 104 -3.22 40.59 1.60
N GLY A 105 -3.41 41.81 2.12
CA GLY A 105 -2.52 42.67 2.90
C GLY A 105 -2.10 43.86 2.02
N GLY A 106 -2.73 45.03 2.25
CA GLY A 106 -2.51 46.30 1.55
C GLY A 106 -3.67 47.25 1.80
#